data_AF-A0A970M504-F1
#
_entry.id   AF-A0A970M504-F1
#
_cell.length_a   1.000
_cell.length_b   1.000
_cell.length_c   1.000
_cell.angle_alpha   90.00
_cell.angle_beta   90.00
_cell.angle_gamma   90.00
#
_symmetry.space_group_name_H-M   'P 1'
#
loop_
_entity.id
_entity.type
_entity.pdbx_description
1 polymer ?
#
loop_
_entity_poly.entity_id
_entity_poly.type
_entity_poly.pdbx_seq_one_letter_code
_entity_poly.pdbx_strand_id
1 'polypeptide(L)'
;RLAADILYIKNEERKGFVEISDEDLDFKQSELKKERSKLTRRQTEREHVQQELAEFRQQLEDARNRFTAAFQAEPETRETMRANEKKRVQAVNRLAQVESEIRGLCEKTLPFAITGRLFEPMRQQIESERDSVGSEAIRENAASLAKRIVRVVEEPEPIYRETLSHEKMVELERRIFRLLREGDSRGVMARILDLSDRDAARVLNKMEALESGEIFLLRPLLEEKRELAAQIRRLEGLSRTGLLSESEKELFEQLQTEMEGCSTQIGRKTEQLRLLEEEILSLEKRITAIELEIEKLYEKHHVSRERVEFIQECDAIAGVLNQFVVRLRKNKVHLLQEKTFEMYRQLSSRSGLIKDIIIDDKTYEMRISDRNGHEIKKSGLSAGEKEVFAVSLLWGLAQTSQLKLPIVIDTPLSRLDSTHRDNIVNNYFPNAGEQVIILSTDTEIDKDYYRILKTRLSGAGILVFDQQRELTTFKEGYFWEN
;
A
#
# COMPACT_ATOMS: atom_id res chain seq x y z
N ARG A 1 12.01 2.80 -53.85
CA ARG A 1 11.08 3.61 -53.04
C ARG A 1 10.25 2.67 -52.20
N LEU A 2 9.24 1.98 -52.76
CA LEU A 2 8.43 0.97 -52.04
C LEU A 2 9.22 0.00 -51.12
N ALA A 3 10.28 -0.67 -51.60
CA ALA A 3 11.07 -1.57 -50.76
C ALA A 3 11.79 -0.87 -49.58
N ALA A 4 12.22 0.38 -49.77
CA ALA A 4 12.83 1.19 -48.72
C ALA A 4 11.77 1.70 -47.73
N ASP A 5 10.56 2.02 -48.22
CA ASP A 5 9.44 2.46 -47.39
C ASP A 5 8.98 1.32 -46.46
N ILE A 6 8.92 0.08 -46.96
CA ILE A 6 8.60 -1.11 -46.15
C ILE A 6 9.68 -1.38 -45.09
N LEU A 7 10.96 -1.23 -45.43
CA LEU A 7 12.04 -1.35 -44.47
C LEU A 7 12.00 -0.25 -43.39
N TYR A 8 11.55 0.96 -43.75
CA TYR A 8 11.34 2.03 -42.79
C TYR A 8 10.20 1.70 -41.82
N ILE A 9 9.05 1.26 -42.34
CA ILE A 9 7.90 0.81 -41.52
C ILE A 9 8.30 -0.32 -40.57
N LYS A 10 9.05 -1.31 -41.06
CA LYS A 10 9.60 -2.40 -40.23
C LYS A 10 10.45 -1.86 -39.06
N ASN A 11 11.31 -0.88 -39.33
CA ASN A 11 12.22 -0.33 -38.33
C ASN A 11 11.49 0.55 -37.30
N GLU A 12 10.40 1.21 -37.70
CA GLU A 12 9.48 1.90 -36.78
C GLU A 12 8.80 0.90 -35.84
N GLU A 13 8.23 -0.19 -36.37
CA GLU A 13 7.56 -1.22 -35.56
C GLU A 13 8.50 -1.99 -34.62
N ARG A 14 9.78 -2.13 -35.01
CA ARG A 14 10.82 -2.69 -34.12
C ARG A 14 11.19 -1.79 -32.95
N LYS A 15 10.99 -0.47 -33.05
CA LYS A 15 11.34 0.45 -31.95
C LYS A 15 10.33 0.29 -30.81
N GLY A 16 10.78 -0.32 -29.71
CA GLY A 16 9.96 -0.58 -28.53
C GLY A 16 9.33 -1.96 -28.48
N PHE A 17 9.73 -2.88 -29.37
CA PHE A 17 9.34 -4.27 -29.31
C PHE A 17 10.15 -5.01 -28.23
N VAL A 18 9.44 -5.56 -27.24
CA VAL A 18 9.98 -6.55 -26.29
C VAL A 18 9.22 -7.84 -26.55
N GLU A 19 9.95 -8.85 -26.99
CA GLU A 19 9.41 -10.20 -27.17
C GLU A 19 9.11 -10.77 -25.78
N ILE A 20 7.83 -11.03 -25.52
CA ILE A 20 7.40 -11.75 -24.32
C ILE A 20 7.34 -13.20 -24.75
N SER A 21 8.12 -14.07 -24.11
CA SER A 21 8.16 -15.48 -24.50
C SER A 21 6.96 -16.23 -23.93
N ASP A 22 6.56 -17.31 -24.61
CA ASP A 22 5.57 -18.26 -24.10
C ASP A 22 5.99 -18.85 -22.73
N GLU A 23 7.29 -18.87 -22.43
CA GLU A 23 7.85 -19.40 -21.17
C GLU A 23 7.43 -18.60 -19.94
N ASP A 24 7.31 -17.27 -20.06
CA ASP A 24 6.87 -16.40 -18.95
C ASP A 24 5.40 -16.67 -18.59
N LEU A 25 4.58 -16.93 -19.62
CA LEU A 25 3.16 -17.19 -19.49
C LEU A 25 2.93 -18.59 -18.90
N ASP A 26 3.66 -19.59 -19.40
CA ASP A 26 3.67 -20.96 -18.86
C ASP A 26 4.16 -21.00 -17.40
N PHE A 27 5.19 -20.22 -17.06
CA PHE A 27 5.69 -20.10 -15.69
C PHE A 27 4.60 -19.58 -14.75
N LYS A 28 3.91 -18.49 -15.13
CA LYS A 28 2.84 -17.90 -14.32
C LYS A 28 1.62 -18.82 -14.21
N GLN A 29 1.25 -19.53 -15.27
CA GLN A 29 0.20 -20.55 -15.21
C GLN A 29 0.56 -21.71 -14.28
N SER A 30 1.83 -22.12 -14.28
CA SER A 30 2.34 -23.14 -13.35
C SER A 30 2.30 -22.65 -11.89
N GLU A 31 2.67 -21.40 -11.63
CA GLU A 31 2.50 -20.77 -10.30
C GLU A 31 1.03 -20.73 -9.87
N LEU A 32 0.12 -20.30 -10.76
CA LEU A 32 -1.32 -20.26 -10.49
C LEU A 32 -1.85 -21.65 -10.11
N LYS A 33 -1.44 -22.68 -10.85
CA LYS A 33 -1.84 -24.08 -10.56
C LYS A 33 -1.33 -24.55 -9.21
N LYS A 34 -0.10 -24.20 -8.83
CA LYS A 34 0.46 -24.52 -7.50
C LYS A 34 -0.33 -23.83 -6.40
N GLU A 35 -0.62 -22.54 -6.51
CA GLU A 35 -1.37 -21.81 -5.49
C GLU A 35 -2.82 -22.31 -5.38
N ARG A 36 -3.49 -22.61 -6.50
CA ARG A 36 -4.82 -23.26 -6.48
C ARG A 36 -4.80 -24.61 -5.77
N SER A 37 -3.77 -25.43 -6.01
CA SER A 37 -3.64 -26.72 -5.32
C SER A 37 -3.45 -26.58 -3.80
N LYS A 38 -2.74 -25.54 -3.35
CA LYS A 38 -2.60 -25.21 -1.92
C LYS A 38 -3.92 -24.74 -1.34
N LEU A 39 -4.66 -23.88 -2.05
CA LEU A 39 -5.98 -23.42 -1.64
C LEU A 39 -6.94 -24.59 -1.43
N THR A 40 -7.00 -25.54 -2.38
CA THR A 40 -7.86 -26.73 -2.24
C THR A 40 -7.50 -27.55 -1.01
N ARG A 41 -6.20 -27.77 -0.74
CA ARG A 41 -5.75 -28.48 0.46
C ARG A 41 -6.19 -27.78 1.76
N ARG A 42 -6.03 -26.46 1.82
CA ARG A 42 -6.47 -25.67 2.99
C ARG A 42 -7.99 -25.65 3.15
N GLN A 43 -8.74 -25.62 2.06
CA GLN A 43 -10.21 -25.72 2.10
C GLN A 43 -10.66 -27.10 2.63
N THR A 44 -10.03 -28.19 2.20
CA THR A 44 -10.33 -29.53 2.76
C THR A 44 -9.97 -29.65 4.23
N GLU A 45 -8.87 -29.01 4.66
CA GLU A 45 -8.46 -28.96 6.07
C GLU A 45 -9.46 -28.15 6.90
N ARG A 46 -9.94 -27.01 6.38
CA ARG A 46 -11.01 -26.20 6.99
C ARG A 46 -12.28 -27.02 7.19
N GLU A 47 -12.73 -27.73 6.16
CA GLU A 47 -13.93 -28.59 6.23
C GLU A 47 -13.79 -29.67 7.29
N HIS A 48 -12.61 -30.31 7.38
CA HIS A 48 -12.35 -31.32 8.40
C HIS A 48 -12.38 -30.74 9.82
N VAL A 49 -11.69 -29.62 10.07
CA VAL A 49 -11.71 -28.94 11.38
C VAL A 49 -13.13 -28.46 11.74
N GLN A 50 -13.91 -28.04 10.75
CA GLN A 50 -15.30 -27.61 10.94
C GLN A 50 -16.21 -28.77 11.35
N GLN A 51 -15.99 -29.97 10.79
CA GLN A 51 -16.69 -31.20 11.20
C GLN A 51 -16.31 -31.59 12.63
N GLU A 52 -15.02 -31.65 12.97
CA GLU A 52 -14.57 -31.96 14.34
C GLU A 52 -15.14 -30.96 15.37
N LEU A 53 -15.19 -29.68 15.01
CA LEU A 53 -15.76 -28.63 15.85
C LEU A 53 -17.27 -28.85 16.09
N ALA A 54 -18.01 -29.26 15.06
CA ALA A 54 -19.42 -29.62 15.18
C ALA A 54 -19.61 -30.84 16.10
N GLU A 55 -18.78 -31.87 15.98
CA GLU A 55 -18.79 -33.05 16.86
C GLU A 55 -18.54 -32.67 18.32
N PHE A 56 -17.53 -31.85 18.61
CA PHE A 56 -17.26 -31.39 19.98
C PHE A 56 -18.38 -30.50 20.55
N ARG A 57 -19.03 -29.68 19.71
CA ARG A 57 -20.20 -28.89 20.13
C ARG A 57 -21.37 -29.79 20.51
N GLN A 58 -21.61 -30.85 19.73
CA GLN A 58 -22.65 -31.82 20.04
C GLN A 58 -22.33 -32.60 21.33
N GLN A 59 -21.08 -33.04 21.52
CA GLN A 59 -20.64 -33.67 22.77
C GLN A 59 -20.82 -32.77 24.00
N LEU A 60 -20.52 -31.46 23.86
CA LEU A 60 -20.73 -30.48 24.93
C LEU A 60 -22.22 -30.33 25.25
N GLU A 61 -23.08 -30.29 24.24
CA GLU A 61 -24.53 -30.18 24.40
C GLU A 61 -25.12 -31.44 25.06
N ASP A 62 -24.67 -32.63 24.65
CA ASP A 62 -25.05 -33.90 25.28
C ASP A 62 -24.57 -33.99 26.74
N ALA A 63 -23.36 -33.52 27.04
CA ALA A 63 -22.84 -33.46 28.40
C ALA A 63 -23.63 -32.45 29.26
N ARG A 64 -24.00 -31.29 28.70
CA ARG A 64 -24.88 -30.31 29.35
C ARG A 64 -26.26 -30.90 29.66
N ASN A 65 -26.87 -31.59 28.70
CA ASN A 65 -28.17 -32.23 28.88
C ASN A 65 -28.12 -33.30 29.98
N ARG A 66 -27.06 -34.12 30.00
CA ARG A 66 -26.80 -35.10 31.08
C ARG A 66 -26.63 -34.41 32.45
N PHE A 67 -25.91 -33.29 32.49
CA PHE A 67 -25.72 -32.51 33.71
C PHE A 67 -27.03 -31.91 34.22
N THR A 68 -27.81 -31.26 33.36
CA THR A 68 -29.10 -30.65 33.75
C THR A 68 -30.11 -31.72 34.17
N ALA A 69 -30.12 -32.89 33.53
CA ALA A 69 -30.98 -34.00 33.94
C ALA A 69 -30.61 -34.58 35.30
N ALA A 70 -29.32 -34.68 35.62
CA ALA A 70 -28.84 -35.22 36.90
C ALA A 70 -28.99 -34.23 38.07
N PHE A 71 -28.75 -32.93 37.84
CA PHE A 71 -28.63 -31.95 38.93
C PHE A 71 -29.76 -30.89 38.97
N GLN A 72 -30.66 -30.87 37.99
CA GLN A 72 -31.73 -29.86 37.86
C GLN A 72 -31.22 -28.41 37.97
N ALA A 73 -29.97 -28.20 37.57
CA ALA A 73 -29.26 -26.94 37.63
C ALA A 73 -28.51 -26.72 36.31
N GLU A 74 -28.32 -25.47 35.93
CA GLU A 74 -27.40 -25.15 34.86
C GLU A 74 -25.96 -25.39 35.33
N PRO A 75 -25.10 -25.97 34.48
CA PRO A 75 -23.69 -26.13 34.78
C PRO A 75 -23.03 -24.77 34.92
N GLU A 76 -22.77 -24.35 36.16
CA GLU A 76 -21.93 -23.21 36.47
C GLU A 76 -20.47 -23.52 36.11
N THR A 77 -19.79 -22.53 35.52
CA THR A 77 -18.37 -22.65 35.20
C THR A 77 -17.57 -22.84 36.48
N ARG A 78 -16.53 -23.66 36.44
CA ARG A 78 -15.67 -23.92 37.61
C ARG A 78 -15.05 -22.65 38.22
N GLU A 79 -14.89 -21.60 37.41
CA GLU A 79 -14.48 -20.26 37.85
C GLU A 79 -15.54 -19.54 38.69
N THR A 80 -16.82 -19.62 38.33
CA THR A 80 -17.91 -19.01 39.11
C THR A 80 -18.09 -19.74 40.43
N MET A 81 -17.99 -21.08 40.42
CA MET A 81 -17.96 -21.92 41.62
C MET A 81 -16.78 -21.57 42.54
N ARG A 82 -15.55 -21.46 41.99
CA ARG A 82 -14.37 -21.05 42.78
C ARG A 82 -14.49 -19.62 43.30
N ALA A 83 -15.04 -18.70 42.52
CA ALA A 83 -15.23 -17.32 42.94
C ALA A 83 -16.28 -17.21 44.06
N ASN A 84 -17.38 -17.96 43.97
CA ASN A 84 -18.42 -18.03 44.99
C ASN A 84 -17.89 -18.69 46.26
N GLU A 85 -17.09 -19.75 46.15
CA GLU A 85 -16.44 -20.40 47.29
C GLU A 85 -15.43 -19.47 47.98
N LYS A 86 -14.61 -18.74 47.20
CA LYS A 86 -13.68 -17.74 47.74
C LYS A 86 -14.42 -16.62 48.48
N LYS A 87 -15.52 -16.11 47.91
CA LYS A 87 -16.38 -15.12 48.56
C LYS A 87 -16.99 -15.67 49.86
N ARG A 88 -17.40 -16.95 49.87
CA ARG A 88 -17.91 -17.61 51.09
C ARG A 88 -16.83 -17.66 52.18
N VAL A 89 -15.63 -18.14 51.85
CA VAL A 89 -14.51 -18.21 52.82
C VAL A 89 -14.14 -16.83 53.36
N GLN A 90 -14.12 -15.81 52.51
CA GLN A 90 -13.88 -14.42 52.93
C GLN A 90 -14.97 -13.92 53.90
N ALA A 91 -16.25 -14.16 53.58
CA ALA A 91 -17.37 -13.78 54.44
C ALA A 91 -17.33 -14.50 55.80
N VAL A 92 -16.98 -15.79 55.82
CA VAL A 92 -16.81 -16.57 57.06
C VAL A 92 -15.68 -16.02 57.93
N ASN A 93 -14.53 -15.71 57.32
CA ASN A 93 -13.40 -15.13 58.04
C ASN A 93 -13.72 -13.75 58.61
N ARG A 94 -14.40 -12.89 57.83
CA ARG A 94 -14.84 -11.57 58.31
C ARG A 94 -15.87 -11.69 59.42
N LEU A 95 -16.81 -12.64 59.32
CA LEU A 95 -17.78 -12.92 60.37
C LEU A 95 -17.08 -13.30 61.67
N ALA A 96 -16.09 -14.19 61.63
CA ALA A 96 -15.31 -14.57 62.81
C ALA A 96 -14.56 -13.38 63.43
N GLN A 97 -14.01 -12.48 62.60
CA GLN A 97 -13.36 -11.25 63.08
C GLN A 97 -14.35 -10.32 63.77
N VAL A 98 -15.50 -10.04 63.15
CA VAL A 98 -16.57 -9.20 63.71
C VAL A 98 -17.09 -9.79 65.02
N GLU A 99 -17.24 -11.12 65.11
CA GLU A 99 -17.60 -11.79 66.36
C GLU A 99 -16.55 -11.62 67.47
N SER A 100 -15.27 -11.63 67.12
CA SER A 100 -14.18 -11.36 68.05
C SER A 100 -14.16 -9.90 68.52
N GLU A 101 -14.41 -8.94 67.61
CA GLU A 101 -14.50 -7.51 67.93
C GLU A 101 -15.69 -7.23 68.86
N ILE A 102 -16.87 -7.79 68.55
CA ILE A 102 -18.04 -7.73 69.42
C ILE A 102 -17.73 -8.33 70.80
N ARG A 103 -17.09 -9.51 70.85
CA ARG A 103 -16.72 -10.15 72.12
C ARG A 103 -15.78 -9.26 72.95
N GLY A 104 -14.76 -8.67 72.31
CA GLY A 104 -13.82 -7.77 72.97
C GLY A 104 -14.50 -6.54 73.57
N LEU A 105 -15.45 -5.93 72.85
CA LEU A 105 -16.25 -4.80 73.35
C LEU A 105 -17.17 -5.23 74.50
N CYS A 106 -17.78 -6.41 74.40
CA CYS A 106 -18.62 -6.98 75.45
C CYS A 106 -17.84 -7.32 76.74
N GLU A 107 -16.58 -7.74 76.64
CA GLU A 107 -15.74 -8.07 77.80
C GLU A 107 -15.17 -6.82 78.48
N LYS A 108 -14.71 -5.84 77.69
CA LYS A 108 -13.93 -4.71 78.22
C LYS A 108 -14.78 -3.49 78.57
N THR A 109 -15.78 -3.18 77.75
CA THR A 109 -16.37 -1.85 77.70
C THR A 109 -17.86 -1.87 78.06
N LEU A 110 -18.58 -2.88 77.58
CA LEU A 110 -20.02 -3.01 77.78
C LEU A 110 -20.47 -3.08 79.26
N PRO A 111 -19.80 -3.80 80.18
CA PRO A 111 -20.24 -3.88 81.56
C PRO A 111 -20.26 -2.51 82.24
N PHE A 112 -19.30 -1.64 81.92
CA PHE A 112 -19.23 -0.28 82.41
C PHE A 112 -20.19 0.66 81.68
N ALA A 113 -20.38 0.47 80.37
CA ALA A 113 -21.31 1.23 79.56
C ALA A 113 -22.77 1.11 80.06
N ILE A 114 -23.18 -0.09 80.47
CA ILE A 114 -24.52 -0.36 81.03
C ILE A 114 -24.75 0.47 82.31
N THR A 115 -23.68 0.73 83.07
CA THR A 115 -23.72 1.55 84.29
C THR A 115 -23.56 3.05 84.04
N GLY A 116 -23.51 3.52 82.78
CA GLY A 116 -23.21 4.92 82.44
C GLY A 116 -24.13 5.96 83.08
N ARG A 117 -25.38 5.61 83.43
CA ARG A 117 -26.28 6.50 84.19
C ARG A 117 -25.79 6.83 85.60
N LEU A 118 -24.87 6.04 86.15
CA LEU A 118 -24.26 6.25 87.46
C LEU A 118 -23.00 7.13 87.38
N PHE A 119 -22.51 7.43 86.17
CA PHE A 119 -21.28 8.20 86.01
C PHE A 119 -21.46 9.66 86.42
N GLU A 120 -22.57 10.28 86.06
CA GLU A 120 -22.84 11.67 86.39
C GLU A 120 -22.98 11.91 87.91
N PRO A 121 -23.77 11.13 88.68
CA PRO A 121 -23.78 11.22 90.14
C PRO A 121 -22.41 10.98 90.77
N MET A 122 -21.63 10.03 90.23
CA MET A 122 -20.29 9.73 90.74
C MET A 122 -19.31 10.88 90.47
N ARG A 123 -19.40 11.55 89.33
CA ARG A 123 -18.61 12.75 88.99
C ARG A 123 -18.91 13.88 89.97
N GLN A 124 -20.18 14.16 90.21
CA GLN A 124 -20.62 15.19 91.17
C GLN A 124 -20.16 14.88 92.60
N GLN A 125 -20.21 13.60 93.01
CA GLN A 125 -19.70 13.18 94.31
C GLN A 125 -18.18 13.38 94.43
N ILE A 126 -17.40 13.04 93.39
CA ILE A 126 -15.95 13.24 93.39
C ILE A 126 -15.59 14.73 93.46
N GLU A 127 -16.25 15.58 92.67
CA GLU A 127 -15.99 17.03 92.66
C GLU A 127 -16.33 17.67 94.02
N SER A 128 -17.49 17.33 94.57
CA SER A 128 -17.92 17.85 95.87
C SER A 128 -17.04 17.37 97.04
N GLU A 129 -16.52 16.15 97.01
CA GLU A 129 -15.53 15.67 97.99
C GLU A 129 -14.19 16.42 97.86
N ARG A 130 -13.70 16.68 96.63
CA ARG A 130 -12.47 17.45 96.39
C ARG A 130 -12.60 18.90 96.86
N ASP A 131 -13.72 19.55 96.57
CA ASP A 131 -14.02 20.90 97.06
C ASP A 131 -14.07 20.94 98.60
N SER A 132 -14.59 19.88 99.23
CA SER A 132 -14.62 19.75 100.69
C SER A 132 -13.21 19.61 101.27
N VAL A 133 -12.34 18.79 100.68
CA VAL A 133 -10.93 18.66 101.12
C VAL A 133 -10.19 19.98 100.98
N GLY A 134 -10.36 20.70 99.86
CA GLY A 134 -9.79 22.03 99.67
C GLY A 134 -10.28 23.03 100.72
N SER A 135 -11.58 23.03 101.00
CA SER A 135 -12.18 23.90 102.01
C SER A 135 -11.72 23.58 103.43
N GLU A 136 -11.54 22.30 103.78
CA GLU A 136 -11.04 21.86 105.08
C GLU A 136 -9.58 22.26 105.30
N ALA A 137 -8.73 22.09 104.29
CA ALA A 137 -7.33 22.54 104.33
C ALA A 137 -7.21 24.08 104.52
N ILE A 138 -8.14 24.85 103.95
CA ILE A 138 -8.23 26.30 104.16
C ILE A 138 -8.64 26.62 105.61
N ARG A 139 -9.62 25.90 106.17
CA ARG A 139 -10.06 26.09 107.57
C ARG A 139 -8.95 25.75 108.57
N GLU A 140 -8.21 24.66 108.38
CA GLU A 140 -7.10 24.28 109.26
C GLU A 140 -5.98 25.32 109.25
N ASN A 141 -5.64 25.85 108.07
CA ASN A 141 -4.58 26.83 107.90
C ASN A 141 -5.05 28.28 108.05
N ALA A 142 -6.32 28.53 108.38
CA ALA A 142 -6.97 29.84 108.42
C ALA A 142 -6.23 30.85 109.31
N ALA A 143 -5.71 30.42 110.46
CA ALA A 143 -4.95 31.29 111.36
C ALA A 143 -3.63 31.76 110.74
N SER A 144 -2.91 30.86 110.06
CA SER A 144 -1.64 31.20 109.42
C SER A 144 -1.87 32.09 108.19
N LEU A 145 -2.93 31.83 107.43
CA LEU A 145 -3.34 32.61 106.27
C LEU A 145 -3.80 34.01 106.68
N ALA A 146 -4.65 34.15 107.70
CA ALA A 146 -5.10 35.45 108.20
C ALA A 146 -3.92 36.33 108.63
N LYS A 147 -2.95 35.76 109.36
CA LYS A 147 -1.71 36.48 109.73
C LYS A 147 -0.87 36.88 108.54
N ARG A 148 -0.67 35.97 107.57
CA ARG A 148 0.09 36.26 106.35
C ARG A 148 -0.59 37.36 105.52
N ILE A 149 -1.91 37.32 105.37
CA ILE A 149 -2.67 38.32 104.63
C ILE A 149 -2.53 39.69 105.30
N VAL A 150 -2.69 39.77 106.62
CA VAL A 150 -2.53 41.04 107.36
C VAL A 150 -1.10 41.57 107.27
N ARG A 151 -0.08 40.71 107.31
CA ARG A 151 1.32 41.13 107.18
C ARG A 151 1.64 41.70 105.79
N VAL A 152 1.09 41.09 104.73
CA VAL A 152 1.25 41.57 103.35
C VAL A 152 0.54 42.92 103.14
N VAL A 153 -0.48 43.22 103.94
CA VAL A 153 -1.14 44.53 103.92
C VAL A 153 -0.26 45.66 104.50
N GLU A 154 0.77 45.35 105.30
CA GLU A 154 1.70 46.32 105.88
C GLU A 154 3.06 46.42 105.20
N GLU A 155 3.66 45.31 104.76
CA GLU A 155 5.03 45.28 104.20
C GLU A 155 5.00 45.08 102.67
N PRO A 156 5.78 45.83 101.86
CA PRO A 156 6.83 46.79 102.24
C PRO A 156 6.36 48.25 102.35
N GLU A 157 5.24 48.61 101.72
CA GLU A 157 4.62 49.94 101.82
C GLU A 157 3.11 49.80 101.98
N PRO A 158 2.50 50.35 103.05
CA PRO A 158 1.07 50.22 103.29
C PRO A 158 0.26 50.90 102.19
N ILE A 159 -0.81 50.25 101.73
CA ILE A 159 -1.71 50.75 100.66
C ILE A 159 -2.53 51.98 101.14
N TYR A 160 -2.37 52.39 102.39
CA TYR A 160 -3.15 53.43 103.07
C TYR A 160 -2.30 54.66 103.37
N ARG A 161 -2.93 55.84 103.39
CA ARG A 161 -2.26 57.13 103.68
C ARG A 161 -1.88 57.30 105.15
N GLU A 162 -2.47 56.52 106.04
CA GLU A 162 -2.19 56.52 107.48
C GLU A 162 -2.01 55.06 107.93
N THR A 163 -1.02 54.79 108.79
CA THR A 163 -0.76 53.45 109.33
C THR A 163 -1.94 53.00 110.19
N LEU A 164 -2.50 51.82 109.91
CA LEU A 164 -3.57 51.25 110.74
C LEU A 164 -3.09 51.11 112.19
N SER A 165 -3.93 51.45 113.17
CA SER A 165 -3.61 51.20 114.56
C SER A 165 -3.55 49.69 114.82
N HIS A 166 -2.73 49.28 115.79
CA HIS A 166 -2.58 47.87 116.16
C HIS A 166 -3.94 47.21 116.47
N GLU A 167 -4.87 47.94 117.08
CA GLU A 167 -6.23 47.46 117.36
C GLU A 167 -7.03 47.13 116.08
N LYS A 168 -6.95 47.98 115.05
CA LYS A 168 -7.66 47.75 113.79
C LYS A 168 -7.06 46.59 113.00
N MET A 169 -5.75 46.37 113.07
CA MET A 169 -5.11 45.20 112.45
C MET A 169 -5.52 43.90 113.12
N VAL A 170 -5.55 43.88 114.45
CA VAL A 170 -6.03 42.72 115.20
C VAL A 170 -7.51 42.45 114.89
N GLU A 171 -8.32 43.50 114.71
CA GLU A 171 -9.71 43.34 114.26
C GLU A 171 -9.79 42.78 112.82
N LEU A 172 -8.94 43.24 111.90
CA LEU A 172 -8.87 42.74 110.53
C LEU A 172 -8.44 41.27 110.49
N GLU A 173 -7.41 40.88 111.23
CA GLU A 173 -6.98 39.48 111.38
C GLU A 173 -8.14 38.63 111.90
N ARG A 174 -8.86 39.11 112.94
CA ARG A 174 -10.03 38.39 113.47
C ARG A 174 -11.16 38.27 112.45
N ARG A 175 -11.43 39.30 111.64
CA ARG A 175 -12.47 39.25 110.60
C ARG A 175 -12.09 38.31 109.47
N ILE A 176 -10.84 38.34 108.99
CA ILE A 176 -10.35 37.42 107.95
C ILE A 176 -10.31 35.99 108.48
N PHE A 177 -9.82 35.78 109.70
CA PHE A 177 -9.82 34.48 110.35
C PHE A 177 -11.24 33.94 110.49
N ARG A 178 -12.21 34.79 110.89
CA ARG A 178 -13.61 34.41 110.96
C ARG A 178 -14.16 34.03 109.58
N LEU A 179 -13.89 34.81 108.54
CA LEU A 179 -14.29 34.51 107.15
C LEU A 179 -13.71 33.19 106.63
N LEU A 180 -12.41 32.95 106.86
CA LEU A 180 -11.73 31.73 106.42
C LEU A 180 -12.17 30.48 107.21
N ARG A 181 -12.53 30.66 108.48
CA ARG A 181 -12.98 29.57 109.36
C ARG A 181 -14.46 29.25 109.20
N GLU A 182 -15.30 30.27 109.04
CA GLU A 182 -16.73 30.10 108.76
C GLU A 182 -16.93 29.60 107.33
N GLY A 183 -16.12 30.08 106.37
CA GLY A 183 -16.08 29.62 104.98
C GLY A 183 -17.43 29.68 104.27
N ASP A 184 -17.49 29.23 103.02
CA ASP A 184 -18.79 28.91 102.41
C ASP A 184 -19.43 27.81 103.27
N SER A 185 -20.66 28.04 103.69
CA SER A 185 -21.43 27.21 104.62
C SER A 185 -21.93 25.91 103.97
N ARG A 186 -21.04 25.22 103.25
CA ARG A 186 -21.21 23.81 102.92
C ARG A 186 -20.62 23.04 104.10
N GLY A 187 -21.52 22.44 104.89
CA GLY A 187 -21.17 21.61 106.03
C GLY A 187 -20.22 20.49 105.64
N VAL A 188 -19.54 19.91 106.65
CA VAL A 188 -18.67 18.75 106.48
C VAL A 188 -19.44 17.65 105.72
N MET A 189 -19.09 17.45 104.46
CA MET A 189 -19.68 16.41 103.61
C MET A 189 -19.13 15.06 104.08
N ALA A 190 -20.01 14.06 104.17
CA ALA A 190 -19.57 12.69 104.44
C ALA A 190 -18.75 12.19 103.24
N ARG A 191 -17.49 11.81 103.48
CA ARG A 191 -16.64 11.24 102.44
C ARG A 191 -17.08 9.81 102.19
N ILE A 192 -17.63 9.55 101.01
CA ILE A 192 -18.14 8.23 100.60
C ILE A 192 -17.08 7.51 99.76
N LEU A 193 -16.40 8.24 98.86
CA LEU A 193 -15.41 7.67 97.95
C LEU A 193 -13.97 7.85 98.46
N ASP A 194 -13.67 8.98 99.11
CA ASP A 194 -12.38 9.31 99.76
C ASP A 194 -11.16 8.99 98.87
N LEU A 195 -11.27 9.35 97.59
CA LEU A 195 -10.22 9.11 96.60
C LEU A 195 -9.11 10.15 96.70
N SER A 196 -7.86 9.72 96.48
CA SER A 196 -6.75 10.65 96.26
C SER A 196 -6.96 11.46 94.99
N ASP A 197 -6.39 12.67 94.89
CA ASP A 197 -6.47 13.50 93.67
C ASP A 197 -6.04 12.75 92.40
N ARG A 198 -5.05 11.86 92.54
CA ARG A 198 -4.55 11.04 91.44
C ARG A 198 -5.55 9.94 91.05
N ASP A 199 -6.16 9.29 92.02
CA ASP A 199 -7.14 8.24 91.78
C ASP A 199 -8.46 8.81 91.24
N ALA A 200 -8.91 9.96 91.76
CA ALA A 200 -10.05 10.71 91.26
C ALA A 200 -9.85 11.08 89.78
N ALA A 201 -8.69 11.66 89.42
CA ALA A 201 -8.37 11.97 88.04
C ALA A 201 -8.33 10.71 87.14
N ARG A 202 -7.80 9.57 87.65
CA ARG A 202 -7.78 8.31 86.90
C ARG A 202 -9.19 7.77 86.64
N VAL A 203 -10.07 7.85 87.63
CA VAL A 203 -11.47 7.41 87.53
C VAL A 203 -12.22 8.29 86.54
N LEU A 204 -12.12 9.62 86.66
CA LEU A 204 -12.75 10.58 85.74
C LEU A 204 -12.27 10.38 84.29
N ASN A 205 -10.95 10.24 84.07
CA ASN A 205 -10.40 9.97 82.74
C ASN A 205 -10.89 8.63 82.16
N LYS A 206 -11.08 7.60 83.00
CA LYS A 206 -11.59 6.31 82.55
C LYS A 206 -13.07 6.40 82.20
N MET A 207 -13.87 7.16 82.95
CA MET A 207 -15.28 7.40 82.65
C MET A 207 -15.44 8.17 81.34
N GLU A 208 -14.65 9.23 81.14
CA GLU A 208 -14.66 10.01 79.90
C GLU A 208 -14.22 9.18 78.68
N ALA A 209 -13.20 8.32 78.84
CA ALA A 209 -12.77 7.38 77.80
C ALA A 209 -13.81 6.30 77.46
N LEU A 210 -14.69 5.95 78.42
CA LEU A 210 -15.81 5.03 78.19
C LEU A 210 -16.98 5.74 77.51
N GLU A 211 -17.29 6.98 77.89
CA GLU A 211 -18.35 7.80 77.28
C GLU A 211 -18.01 8.20 75.83
N SER A 212 -16.74 8.49 75.55
CA SER A 212 -16.21 8.77 74.20
C SER A 212 -15.75 7.50 73.45
N GLY A 213 -15.94 6.33 74.05
CA GLY A 213 -15.34 5.08 73.61
C GLY A 213 -16.07 4.35 72.47
N GLU A 214 -15.51 3.19 72.13
CA GLU A 214 -15.89 2.33 71.00
C GLU A 214 -17.28 1.67 71.09
N ILE A 215 -18.09 1.98 72.12
CA ILE A 215 -19.41 1.35 72.32
C ILE A 215 -20.36 1.65 71.15
N PHE A 216 -20.24 2.83 70.52
CA PHE A 216 -21.03 3.19 69.35
C PHE A 216 -20.79 2.28 68.15
N LEU A 217 -19.63 1.61 68.08
CA LEU A 217 -19.30 0.66 67.02
C LEU A 217 -20.04 -0.68 67.16
N LEU A 218 -20.60 -0.98 68.33
CA LEU A 218 -21.29 -2.25 68.56
C LEU A 218 -22.51 -2.43 67.65
N ARG A 219 -23.27 -1.35 67.38
CA ARG A 219 -24.45 -1.42 66.51
C ARG A 219 -24.08 -1.67 65.03
N PRO A 220 -23.15 -0.91 64.42
CA PRO A 220 -22.63 -1.23 63.09
C PRO A 220 -22.10 -2.66 62.97
N LEU A 221 -21.34 -3.14 63.97
CA LEU A 221 -20.79 -4.52 63.95
C LEU A 221 -21.88 -5.59 64.00
N LEU A 222 -22.98 -5.35 64.72
CA LEU A 222 -24.13 -6.28 64.75
C LEU A 222 -24.91 -6.30 63.43
N GLU A 223 -25.00 -5.16 62.75
CA GLU A 223 -25.60 -5.05 61.42
C GLU A 223 -24.73 -5.78 60.38
N GLU A 224 -23.41 -5.55 60.39
CA GLU A 224 -22.44 -6.25 59.54
C GLU A 224 -22.50 -7.78 59.76
N LYS A 225 -22.57 -8.23 61.03
CA LYS A 225 -22.73 -9.65 61.36
C LYS A 225 -23.97 -10.26 60.71
N ARG A 226 -25.11 -9.57 60.73
CA ARG A 226 -26.37 -10.06 60.14
C ARG A 226 -26.28 -10.15 58.63
N GLU A 227 -25.67 -9.16 57.98
CA GLU A 227 -25.46 -9.14 56.54
C GLU A 227 -24.54 -10.28 56.08
N LEU A 228 -23.40 -10.46 56.75
CA LEU A 228 -22.46 -11.54 56.46
C LEU A 228 -23.11 -12.92 56.65
N ALA A 229 -23.88 -13.12 57.71
CA ALA A 229 -24.61 -14.37 57.93
C ALA A 229 -25.66 -14.64 56.83
N ALA A 230 -26.36 -13.60 56.36
CA ALA A 230 -27.31 -13.72 55.25
C ALA A 230 -26.60 -14.00 53.92
N GLN A 231 -25.42 -13.43 53.70
CA GLN A 231 -24.60 -13.68 52.51
C GLN A 231 -24.10 -15.13 52.47
N ILE A 232 -23.61 -15.65 53.60
CA ILE A 232 -23.16 -17.05 53.72
C ILE A 232 -24.30 -18.02 53.40
N ARG A 233 -25.50 -17.82 53.98
CA ARG A 233 -26.66 -18.68 53.70
C ARG A 233 -27.09 -18.68 52.23
N ARG A 234 -27.02 -17.52 51.55
CA ARG A 234 -27.30 -17.44 50.10
C ARG A 234 -26.28 -18.21 49.28
N LEU A 235 -25.00 -18.07 49.60
CA LEU A 235 -23.91 -18.78 48.92
C LEU A 235 -23.96 -20.29 49.18
N GLU A 236 -24.37 -20.71 50.38
CA GLU A 236 -24.61 -22.12 50.71
C GLU A 236 -25.81 -22.70 49.96
N GLY A 237 -26.90 -21.93 49.81
CA GLY A 237 -28.08 -22.36 49.05
C GLY A 237 -27.82 -22.55 47.55
N LEU A 238 -26.86 -21.82 46.98
CA LEU A 238 -26.38 -21.97 45.61
C LEU A 238 -25.47 -23.20 45.46
N SER A 239 -24.72 -23.54 46.50
CA SER A 239 -23.78 -24.67 46.51
C SER A 239 -24.45 -25.92 47.11
N ARG A 240 -25.39 -26.52 46.38
CA ARG A 240 -26.04 -27.80 46.76
C ARG A 240 -25.08 -29.00 46.75
N THR A 241 -23.82 -28.80 46.37
CA THR A 241 -22.73 -29.78 46.37
C THR A 241 -22.50 -30.46 47.72
N GLY A 242 -22.94 -29.82 48.82
CA GLY A 242 -22.87 -30.40 50.17
C GLY A 242 -23.91 -31.50 50.47
N LEU A 243 -24.99 -31.60 49.68
CA LEU A 243 -26.11 -32.54 49.88
C LEU A 243 -26.06 -33.77 48.96
N LEU A 244 -25.08 -33.84 48.06
CA LEU A 244 -24.91 -34.93 47.09
C LEU A 244 -24.27 -36.16 47.75
N SER A 245 -24.74 -37.35 47.39
CA SER A 245 -24.08 -38.63 47.70
C SER A 245 -22.68 -38.70 47.06
N GLU A 246 -21.80 -39.58 47.56
CA GLU A 246 -20.46 -39.78 46.98
C GLU A 246 -20.51 -40.09 45.47
N SER A 247 -21.47 -40.90 45.03
CA SER A 247 -21.69 -41.24 43.62
C SER A 247 -22.11 -40.03 42.76
N GLU A 248 -22.89 -39.11 43.31
CA GLU A 248 -23.31 -37.90 42.60
C GLU A 248 -22.18 -36.86 42.52
N LYS A 249 -21.27 -36.82 43.51
CA LYS A 249 -20.06 -36.00 43.46
C LYS A 249 -19.08 -36.49 42.38
N GLU A 250 -18.91 -37.80 42.26
CA GLU A 250 -18.08 -38.38 41.20
C GLU A 250 -18.67 -38.10 39.81
N LEU A 251 -19.99 -38.27 39.63
CA LEU A 251 -20.67 -37.96 38.38
C LEU A 251 -20.58 -36.46 38.04
N PHE A 252 -20.67 -35.59 39.06
CA PHE A 252 -20.49 -34.15 38.90
C PHE A 252 -19.09 -33.80 38.40
N GLU A 253 -18.03 -34.33 39.02
CA GLU A 253 -16.66 -34.09 38.58
C GLU A 253 -16.37 -34.66 37.18
N GLN A 254 -16.91 -35.83 36.86
CA GLN A 254 -16.76 -36.44 35.53
C GLN A 254 -17.43 -35.60 34.44
N LEU A 255 -18.69 -35.21 34.61
CA LEU A 255 -19.39 -34.37 33.63
C LEU A 255 -18.75 -32.98 33.52
N GLN A 256 -18.29 -32.40 34.62
CA GLN A 256 -17.59 -31.11 34.60
C GLN A 256 -16.27 -31.19 33.84
N THR A 257 -15.49 -32.26 34.03
CA THR A 257 -14.23 -32.48 33.31
C THR A 257 -14.45 -32.79 31.82
N GLU A 258 -15.49 -33.56 31.47
CA GLU A 258 -15.92 -33.75 30.08
C GLU A 258 -16.29 -32.42 29.41
N MET A 259 -17.08 -31.58 30.09
CA MET A 259 -17.50 -30.28 29.58
C MET A 259 -16.33 -29.29 29.42
N GLU A 260 -15.40 -29.26 30.36
CA GLU A 260 -14.15 -28.48 30.26
C GLU A 260 -13.26 -28.98 29.11
N GLY A 261 -13.14 -30.30 28.96
CA GLY A 261 -12.43 -30.92 27.85
C GLY A 261 -13.03 -30.51 26.50
N CYS A 262 -14.36 -30.62 26.35
CA CYS A 262 -15.05 -30.20 25.13
C CYS A 262 -14.90 -28.70 24.88
N SER A 263 -15.09 -27.85 25.89
CA SER A 263 -14.97 -26.39 25.78
C SER A 263 -13.55 -25.96 25.36
N THR A 264 -12.51 -26.56 25.95
CA THR A 264 -11.12 -26.28 25.58
C THR A 264 -10.79 -26.74 24.16
N GLN A 265 -11.30 -27.91 23.73
CA GLN A 265 -11.13 -28.38 22.35
C GLN A 265 -11.89 -27.51 21.35
N ILE A 266 -13.12 -27.08 21.66
CA ILE A 266 -13.87 -26.13 20.84
C ILE A 266 -13.08 -24.83 20.70
N GLY A 267 -12.53 -24.28 21.78
CA GLY A 267 -11.69 -23.08 21.74
C GLY A 267 -10.47 -23.26 20.82
N ARG A 268 -9.73 -24.37 20.97
CA ARG A 268 -8.57 -24.68 20.11
C ARG A 268 -8.94 -24.84 18.64
N LYS A 269 -10.00 -25.59 18.34
CA LYS A 269 -10.48 -25.84 16.97
C LYS A 269 -11.04 -24.56 16.34
N THR A 270 -11.70 -23.70 17.13
CA THR A 270 -12.19 -22.40 16.66
C THR A 270 -11.02 -21.49 16.27
N GLU A 271 -9.95 -21.44 17.06
CA GLU A 271 -8.76 -20.66 16.71
C GLU A 271 -8.03 -21.25 15.48
N GLN A 272 -7.92 -22.58 15.40
CA GLN A 272 -7.37 -23.26 14.21
C GLN A 272 -8.18 -22.92 12.95
N LEU A 273 -9.51 -22.90 13.05
CA LEU A 273 -10.39 -22.54 11.94
C LEU A 273 -10.19 -21.08 11.52
N ARG A 274 -10.04 -20.15 12.48
CA ARG A 274 -9.74 -18.74 12.17
C ARG A 274 -8.42 -18.59 11.42
N LEU A 275 -7.36 -19.25 11.88
CA LEU A 275 -6.04 -19.21 11.21
C LEU A 275 -6.11 -19.79 9.79
N LEU A 276 -6.84 -20.90 9.60
CA LEU A 276 -7.06 -21.48 8.28
C LEU A 276 -7.85 -20.55 7.36
N GLU A 277 -8.87 -19.86 7.87
CA GLU A 277 -9.64 -18.87 7.10
C GLU A 277 -8.78 -17.67 6.68
N GLU A 278 -7.92 -17.16 7.58
CA GLU A 278 -6.95 -16.10 7.26
C GLU A 278 -5.96 -16.55 6.17
N GLU A 279 -5.44 -17.77 6.26
CA GLU A 279 -4.57 -18.36 5.23
C GLU A 279 -5.29 -18.52 3.88
N ILE A 280 -6.50 -19.05 3.87
CA ILE A 280 -7.34 -19.21 2.67
C ILE A 280 -7.54 -17.86 1.99
N LEU A 281 -7.91 -16.83 2.76
CA LEU A 281 -8.17 -15.49 2.23
C LEU A 281 -6.87 -14.86 1.67
N SER A 282 -5.72 -15.14 2.27
CA SER A 282 -4.41 -14.72 1.75
C SER A 282 -4.06 -15.40 0.42
N LEU A 283 -4.36 -16.70 0.29
CA LEU A 283 -4.14 -17.49 -0.92
C LEU A 283 -5.07 -17.03 -2.05
N GLU A 284 -6.35 -16.77 -1.76
CA GLU A 284 -7.32 -16.24 -2.71
C GLU A 284 -6.89 -14.87 -3.28
N LYS A 285 -6.40 -13.97 -2.42
CA LYS A 285 -5.83 -12.69 -2.87
C LYS A 285 -4.61 -12.87 -3.77
N ARG A 286 -3.75 -13.85 -3.45
CA ARG A 286 -2.57 -14.15 -4.25
C ARG A 286 -2.94 -14.76 -5.61
N ILE A 287 -3.93 -15.64 -5.64
CA ILE A 287 -4.47 -16.23 -6.87
C ILE A 287 -5.04 -15.15 -7.78
N THR A 288 -5.88 -14.25 -7.26
CA THR A 288 -6.48 -13.16 -8.05
C THR A 288 -5.42 -12.19 -8.58
N ALA A 289 -4.37 -11.90 -7.81
CA ALA A 289 -3.23 -11.11 -8.29
C ALA A 289 -2.49 -11.78 -9.46
N ILE A 290 -2.22 -13.10 -9.36
CA ILE A 290 -1.57 -13.87 -10.43
C ILE A 290 -2.46 -13.93 -11.67
N GLU A 291 -3.78 -14.09 -11.52
CA GLU A 291 -4.73 -14.09 -12.64
C GLU A 291 -4.71 -12.76 -13.40
N LEU A 292 -4.72 -11.63 -12.69
CA LEU A 292 -4.59 -10.29 -13.28
C LEU A 292 -3.24 -10.07 -13.98
N GLU A 293 -2.15 -10.64 -13.45
CA GLU A 293 -0.85 -10.61 -14.12
C GLU A 293 -0.88 -11.43 -15.42
N ILE A 294 -1.48 -12.62 -15.40
CA ILE A 294 -1.62 -13.48 -16.57
C ILE A 294 -2.46 -12.78 -17.65
N GLU A 295 -3.57 -12.15 -17.28
CA GLU A 295 -4.42 -11.41 -18.24
C GLU A 295 -3.64 -10.26 -18.92
N LYS A 296 -2.89 -9.47 -18.14
CA LYS A 296 -2.01 -8.43 -18.68
C LYS A 296 -0.90 -9.00 -19.58
N LEU A 297 -0.36 -10.17 -19.25
CA LEU A 297 0.62 -10.84 -20.09
C LEU A 297 -0.01 -11.33 -21.39
N TYR A 298 -1.24 -11.86 -21.36
CA TYR A 298 -1.99 -12.25 -22.56
C TYR A 298 -2.24 -11.07 -23.51
N GLU A 299 -2.70 -9.93 -22.99
CA GLU A 299 -2.92 -8.73 -23.80
C GLU A 299 -1.61 -8.28 -24.47
N LYS A 300 -0.52 -8.22 -23.70
CA LYS A 300 0.80 -7.84 -24.24
C LYS A 300 1.34 -8.87 -25.22
N HIS A 301 1.13 -10.16 -24.97
CA HIS A 301 1.57 -11.25 -25.84
C HIS A 301 0.81 -11.26 -27.17
N HIS A 302 -0.51 -11.02 -27.15
CA HIS A 302 -1.30 -10.95 -28.38
C HIS A 302 -0.83 -9.79 -29.28
N VAL A 303 -0.64 -8.61 -28.70
CA VAL A 303 -0.07 -7.44 -29.41
C VAL A 303 1.35 -7.72 -29.90
N SER A 304 2.15 -8.45 -29.12
CA SER A 304 3.51 -8.82 -29.51
C SER A 304 3.51 -9.78 -30.71
N ARG A 305 2.65 -10.79 -30.71
CA ARG A 305 2.54 -11.77 -31.80
C ARG A 305 2.08 -11.13 -33.11
N GLU A 306 1.07 -10.26 -33.08
CA GLU A 306 0.62 -9.53 -34.27
C GLU A 306 1.76 -8.68 -34.87
N ARG A 307 2.57 -8.04 -34.02
CA ARG A 307 3.76 -7.29 -34.46
C ARG A 307 4.83 -8.20 -35.06
N VAL A 308 5.07 -9.39 -34.50
CA VAL A 308 6.01 -10.37 -35.07
C VAL A 308 5.55 -10.81 -36.45
N GLU A 309 4.28 -11.19 -36.59
CA GLU A 309 3.69 -11.59 -37.87
C GLU A 309 3.80 -10.44 -38.89
N PHE A 310 3.46 -9.21 -38.50
CA PHE A 310 3.61 -8.02 -39.36
C PHE A 310 5.06 -7.78 -39.82
N ILE A 311 6.05 -7.93 -38.93
CA ILE A 311 7.46 -7.80 -39.29
C ILE A 311 7.89 -8.89 -40.28
N GLN A 312 7.42 -10.12 -40.10
CA GLN A 312 7.70 -11.24 -41.01
C GLN A 312 7.08 -11.00 -42.40
N GLU A 313 5.86 -10.49 -42.45
CA GLU A 313 5.21 -10.10 -43.71
C GLU A 313 5.99 -8.99 -44.42
N CYS A 314 6.44 -7.96 -43.69
CA CYS A 314 7.28 -6.91 -44.25
C CYS A 314 8.57 -7.48 -44.87
N ASP A 315 9.20 -8.45 -44.22
CA ASP A 315 10.40 -9.12 -44.74
C ASP A 315 10.10 -9.95 -46.00
N ALA A 316 8.99 -10.67 -46.01
CA ALA A 316 8.54 -11.42 -47.19
C ALA A 316 8.30 -10.48 -48.38
N ILE A 317 7.56 -9.38 -48.19
CA ILE A 317 7.27 -8.41 -49.25
C ILE A 317 8.55 -7.72 -49.73
N ALA A 318 9.43 -7.29 -48.82
CA ALA A 318 10.71 -6.71 -49.17
C ALA A 318 11.58 -7.68 -50.00
N GLY A 319 11.57 -8.96 -49.64
CA GLY A 319 12.21 -10.04 -50.40
C GLY A 319 11.66 -10.15 -51.82
N VAL A 320 10.34 -10.20 -51.99
CA VAL A 320 9.68 -10.28 -53.30
C VAL A 320 9.98 -9.04 -54.15
N LEU A 321 9.92 -7.83 -53.57
CA LEU A 321 10.24 -6.59 -54.28
C LEU A 321 11.69 -6.53 -54.76
N ASN A 322 12.63 -6.99 -53.94
CA ASN A 322 14.04 -7.06 -54.34
C ASN A 322 14.23 -8.03 -55.51
N GLN A 323 13.61 -9.22 -55.47
CA GLN A 323 13.63 -10.15 -56.59
C GLN A 323 12.99 -9.56 -57.85
N PHE A 324 11.88 -8.84 -57.70
CA PHE A 324 11.19 -8.16 -58.79
C PHE A 324 12.10 -7.10 -59.45
N VAL A 325 12.79 -6.27 -58.68
CA VAL A 325 13.72 -5.26 -59.20
C VAL A 325 14.85 -5.90 -60.02
N VAL A 326 15.41 -7.00 -59.53
CA VAL A 326 16.47 -7.73 -60.25
C VAL A 326 15.94 -8.28 -61.59
N ARG A 327 14.78 -8.93 -61.58
CA ARG A 327 14.16 -9.46 -62.80
C ARG A 327 13.78 -8.36 -63.79
N LEU A 328 13.20 -7.26 -63.30
CA LEU A 328 12.82 -6.12 -64.12
C LEU A 328 14.03 -5.47 -64.79
N ARG A 329 15.14 -5.30 -64.05
CA ARG A 329 16.39 -4.76 -64.60
C ARG A 329 16.91 -5.65 -65.74
N LYS A 330 17.00 -6.96 -65.50
CA LYS A 330 17.43 -7.91 -66.53
C LYS A 330 16.56 -7.83 -67.79
N ASN A 331 15.24 -7.79 -67.62
CA ASN A 331 14.30 -7.67 -68.74
C ASN A 331 14.46 -6.35 -69.51
N LYS A 332 14.63 -5.22 -68.80
CA LYS A 332 14.82 -3.90 -69.43
C LYS A 332 16.15 -3.79 -70.16
N VAL A 333 17.23 -4.33 -69.59
CA VAL A 333 18.55 -4.39 -70.24
C VAL A 333 18.48 -5.26 -71.49
N HIS A 334 17.80 -6.40 -71.43
CA HIS A 334 17.61 -7.26 -72.59
C HIS A 334 16.80 -6.57 -73.71
N LEU A 335 15.70 -5.91 -73.35
CA LEU A 335 14.93 -5.12 -74.31
C LEU A 335 15.75 -4.01 -74.96
N LEU A 336 16.63 -3.35 -74.19
CA LEU A 336 17.55 -2.34 -74.72
C LEU A 336 18.57 -2.97 -75.69
N GLN A 337 19.15 -4.13 -75.37
CA GLN A 337 20.05 -4.87 -76.26
C GLN A 337 19.37 -5.14 -77.62
N GLU A 338 18.16 -5.71 -77.59
CA GLU A 338 17.40 -6.04 -78.80
C GLU A 338 17.11 -4.79 -79.64
N LYS A 339 16.64 -3.71 -79.00
CA LYS A 339 16.30 -2.47 -79.69
C LYS A 339 17.52 -1.75 -80.25
N THR A 340 18.60 -1.66 -79.49
CA THR A 340 19.85 -1.09 -79.99
C THR A 340 20.40 -1.88 -81.18
N PHE A 341 20.32 -3.21 -81.14
CA PHE A 341 20.76 -4.05 -82.27
C PHE A 341 19.89 -3.86 -83.51
N GLU A 342 18.56 -3.82 -83.33
CA GLU A 342 17.60 -3.54 -84.41
C GLU A 342 17.91 -2.20 -85.09
N MET A 343 18.11 -1.13 -84.30
CA MET A 343 18.44 0.19 -84.81
C MET A 343 19.81 0.23 -85.50
N TYR A 344 20.84 -0.42 -84.91
CA TYR A 344 22.16 -0.51 -85.52
C TYR A 344 22.11 -1.17 -86.90
N ARG A 345 21.33 -2.24 -87.04
CA ARG A 345 21.16 -2.94 -88.31
C ARG A 345 20.52 -2.06 -89.39
N GLN A 346 19.65 -1.12 -89.01
CA GLN A 346 19.01 -0.17 -89.93
C GLN A 346 19.92 1.00 -90.33
N LEU A 347 20.86 1.40 -89.45
CA LEU A 347 21.72 2.57 -89.66
C LEU A 347 23.10 2.22 -90.24
N SER A 348 23.63 1.02 -89.96
CA SER A 348 24.95 0.62 -90.44
C SER A 348 24.93 0.20 -91.92
N SER A 349 25.89 0.75 -92.69
CA SER A 349 26.22 0.33 -94.06
C SER A 349 26.76 -1.11 -94.11
N ARG A 350 27.34 -1.59 -92.99
CA ARG A 350 27.83 -2.96 -92.78
C ARG A 350 27.02 -3.64 -91.68
N SER A 351 25.72 -3.79 -91.91
CA SER A 351 24.77 -4.47 -91.01
C SER A 351 25.16 -5.91 -90.59
N GLY A 352 26.24 -6.46 -91.16
CA GLY A 352 26.85 -7.73 -90.79
C GLY A 352 28.05 -7.69 -89.86
N LEU A 353 28.62 -6.52 -89.56
CA LEU A 353 29.83 -6.36 -88.75
C LEU A 353 29.60 -6.71 -87.27
N ILE A 354 28.41 -6.38 -86.78
CA ILE A 354 27.96 -6.73 -85.43
C ILE A 354 26.89 -7.81 -85.56
N LYS A 355 27.08 -8.92 -84.86
CA LYS A 355 26.09 -10.00 -84.76
C LYS A 355 25.27 -9.90 -83.48
N ASP A 356 25.88 -9.46 -82.38
CA ASP A 356 25.21 -9.39 -81.09
C ASP A 356 25.77 -8.27 -80.20
N ILE A 357 24.89 -7.69 -79.38
CA ILE A 357 25.19 -6.62 -78.42
C ILE A 357 24.79 -7.11 -77.04
N ILE A 358 25.78 -7.33 -76.18
CA ILE A 358 25.57 -7.79 -74.81
C ILE A 358 25.86 -6.64 -73.86
N ILE A 359 24.85 -6.25 -73.11
CA ILE A 359 24.92 -5.26 -72.02
C ILE A 359 24.83 -6.01 -70.69
N ASP A 360 25.83 -5.85 -69.82
CA ASP A 360 25.79 -6.42 -68.47
C ASP A 360 24.70 -5.73 -67.62
N ASP A 361 23.85 -6.52 -66.95
CA ASP A 361 22.71 -5.99 -66.18
C ASP A 361 23.10 -5.37 -64.83
N LYS A 362 24.37 -5.44 -64.43
CA LYS A 362 24.90 -4.84 -63.20
C LYS A 362 25.85 -3.68 -63.47
N THR A 363 26.81 -3.84 -64.37
CA THR A 363 27.83 -2.83 -64.68
C THR A 363 27.44 -1.93 -65.85
N TYR A 364 26.44 -2.33 -66.65
CA TYR A 364 26.06 -1.69 -67.91
C TYR A 364 27.20 -1.64 -68.94
N GLU A 365 28.24 -2.45 -68.75
CA GLU A 365 29.30 -2.59 -69.73
C GLU A 365 28.77 -3.28 -70.98
N MET A 366 29.01 -2.64 -72.12
CA MET A 366 28.57 -3.13 -73.42
C MET A 366 29.72 -3.86 -74.11
N ARG A 367 29.43 -5.06 -74.57
CA ARG A 367 30.29 -5.92 -75.38
C ARG A 367 29.62 -6.18 -76.72
N ILE A 368 30.41 -6.10 -77.77
CA ILE A 368 29.95 -6.24 -79.15
C ILE A 368 30.67 -7.44 -79.74
N SER A 369 29.95 -8.32 -80.45
CA SER A 369 30.56 -9.49 -81.08
C SER A 369 30.30 -9.54 -82.59
N ASP A 370 31.29 -10.04 -83.33
CA ASP A 370 31.19 -10.29 -84.78
C ASP A 370 30.50 -11.65 -85.06
N ARG A 371 30.22 -11.94 -86.34
CA ARG A 371 29.62 -13.17 -86.85
C ARG A 371 30.32 -14.44 -86.39
N ASN A 372 31.64 -14.36 -86.20
CA ASN A 372 32.50 -15.45 -85.74
C ASN A 372 32.51 -15.61 -84.21
N GLY A 373 31.77 -14.78 -83.46
CA GLY A 373 31.70 -14.83 -82.00
C GLY A 373 32.87 -14.14 -81.28
N HIS A 374 33.78 -13.48 -82.02
CA HIS A 374 34.87 -12.72 -81.43
C HIS A 374 34.39 -11.36 -80.92
N GLU A 375 34.85 -10.97 -79.73
CA GLU A 375 34.58 -9.65 -79.17
C GLU A 375 35.32 -8.54 -79.94
N ILE A 376 34.57 -7.55 -80.40
CA ILE A 376 35.10 -6.38 -81.10
C ILE A 376 35.49 -5.35 -80.04
N LYS A 377 36.80 -5.13 -79.88
CA LYS A 377 37.30 -4.05 -79.02
C LYS A 377 36.80 -2.70 -79.56
N LYS A 378 36.40 -1.79 -78.67
CA LYS A 378 35.96 -0.43 -79.03
C LYS A 378 36.98 0.33 -79.88
N SER A 379 38.28 0.04 -79.75
CA SER A 379 39.34 0.61 -80.58
C SER A 379 39.32 0.13 -82.04
N GLY A 380 38.70 -1.01 -82.32
CA GLY A 380 38.61 -1.60 -83.66
C GLY A 380 37.46 -1.05 -84.53
N LEU A 381 36.56 -0.24 -83.97
CA LEU A 381 35.51 0.46 -84.73
C LEU A 381 36.05 1.77 -85.30
N SER A 382 35.68 2.07 -86.56
CA SER A 382 35.97 3.36 -87.20
C SER A 382 35.24 4.50 -86.48
N ALA A 383 35.64 5.75 -86.73
CA ALA A 383 34.96 6.91 -86.15
C ALA A 383 33.46 6.94 -86.53
N GLY A 384 33.13 6.67 -87.79
CA GLY A 384 31.75 6.63 -88.26
C GLY A 384 30.94 5.47 -87.68
N GLU A 385 31.51 4.26 -87.56
CA GLU A 385 30.82 3.12 -86.95
C GLU A 385 30.56 3.33 -85.45
N LYS A 386 31.48 4.00 -84.74
CA LYS A 386 31.26 4.40 -83.34
C LYS A 386 30.08 5.35 -83.20
N GLU A 387 29.95 6.29 -84.12
CA GLU A 387 28.88 7.27 -84.12
C GLU A 387 27.54 6.63 -84.47
N VAL A 388 27.48 5.78 -85.50
CA VAL A 388 26.29 5.00 -85.84
C VAL A 388 25.85 4.13 -84.67
N PHE A 389 26.79 3.46 -83.99
CA PHE A 389 26.49 2.69 -82.79
C PHE A 389 25.94 3.57 -81.66
N ALA A 390 26.54 4.74 -81.42
CA ALA A 390 26.08 5.67 -80.38
C ALA A 390 24.65 6.18 -80.68
N VAL A 391 24.35 6.55 -81.93
CA VAL A 391 23.02 6.96 -82.36
C VAL A 391 22.02 5.81 -82.20
N SER A 392 22.40 4.58 -82.56
CA SER A 392 21.55 3.39 -82.41
C SER A 392 21.24 3.07 -80.95
N LEU A 393 22.19 3.29 -80.05
CA LEU A 393 21.99 3.14 -78.61
C LEU A 393 21.05 4.21 -78.06
N LEU A 394 21.23 5.48 -78.43
CA LEU A 394 20.35 6.58 -78.05
C LEU A 394 18.92 6.35 -78.56
N TRP A 395 18.79 5.89 -79.80
CA TRP A 395 17.48 5.57 -80.39
C TRP A 395 16.82 4.38 -79.70
N GLY A 396 17.58 3.32 -79.41
CA GLY A 396 17.11 2.18 -78.62
C GLY A 396 16.67 2.58 -77.21
N LEU A 397 17.41 3.49 -76.56
CA LEU A 397 17.02 4.07 -75.27
C LEU A 397 15.72 4.87 -75.39
N ALA A 398 15.58 5.70 -76.42
CA ALA A 398 14.37 6.49 -76.65
C ALA A 398 13.14 5.59 -76.89
N GLN A 399 13.28 4.52 -77.67
CA GLN A 399 12.18 3.57 -77.93
C GLN A 399 11.82 2.68 -76.73
N THR A 400 12.80 2.34 -75.89
CA THR A 400 12.57 1.51 -74.69
C THR A 400 12.13 2.33 -73.49
N SER A 401 12.37 3.64 -73.53
CA SER A 401 11.81 4.63 -72.62
C SER A 401 10.31 4.79 -72.90
N GLN A 402 9.53 4.97 -71.83
CA GLN A 402 8.11 5.35 -71.95
C GLN A 402 7.92 6.87 -71.98
N LEU A 403 9.01 7.63 -72.07
CA LEU A 403 8.98 9.09 -72.07
C LEU A 403 8.95 9.62 -73.51
N LYS A 404 7.92 10.41 -73.83
CA LYS A 404 7.78 11.13 -75.10
C LYS A 404 8.53 12.45 -75.03
N LEU A 405 9.86 12.40 -75.07
CA LEU A 405 10.72 13.58 -75.02
C LEU A 405 11.10 14.05 -76.43
N PRO A 406 11.23 15.37 -76.67
CA PRO A 406 11.76 15.87 -77.93
C PRO A 406 13.23 15.49 -78.08
N ILE A 407 13.62 15.08 -79.28
CA ILE A 407 15.00 14.74 -79.62
C ILE A 407 15.61 15.90 -80.40
N VAL A 408 16.70 16.46 -79.87
CA VAL A 408 17.48 17.52 -80.54
C VAL A 408 18.78 16.90 -81.03
N ILE A 409 19.04 17.03 -82.33
CA ILE A 409 20.25 16.50 -82.96
C ILE A 409 21.04 17.68 -83.52
N ASP A 410 22.30 17.80 -83.11
CA ASP A 410 23.20 18.87 -83.54
C ASP A 410 24.33 18.30 -84.40
N THR A 411 24.59 18.90 -85.55
CA THR A 411 25.62 18.49 -86.52
C THR A 411 25.57 17.00 -86.88
N PRO A 412 24.43 16.50 -87.39
CA PRO A 412 24.11 15.08 -87.36
C PRO A 412 24.96 14.18 -88.27
N LEU A 413 25.75 14.73 -89.21
CA LEU A 413 26.34 13.97 -90.32
C LEU A 413 27.85 14.22 -90.53
N SER A 414 28.48 15.10 -89.74
CA SER A 414 29.84 15.61 -89.96
C SER A 414 30.97 14.57 -90.05
N ARG A 415 30.77 13.33 -89.57
CA ARG A 415 31.81 12.28 -89.48
C ARG A 415 31.42 10.93 -90.14
N LEU A 416 30.31 10.93 -90.87
CA LEU A 416 29.75 9.73 -91.51
C LEU A 416 30.01 9.70 -93.02
N ASP A 417 30.18 8.51 -93.58
CA ASP A 417 30.23 8.31 -95.04
C ASP A 417 28.83 8.43 -95.66
N SER A 418 28.76 8.50 -97.00
CA SER A 418 27.49 8.70 -97.72
C SER A 418 26.44 7.65 -97.39
N THR A 419 26.82 6.37 -97.28
CA THR A 419 25.87 5.28 -97.00
C THR A 419 25.29 5.36 -95.59
N HIS A 420 26.11 5.71 -94.59
CA HIS A 420 25.59 5.93 -93.24
C HIS A 420 24.70 7.17 -93.16
N ARG A 421 25.04 8.25 -93.90
CA ARG A 421 24.21 9.45 -94.00
C ARG A 421 22.85 9.15 -94.61
N ASP A 422 22.81 8.41 -95.72
CA ASP A 422 21.58 7.96 -96.37
C ASP A 422 20.66 7.22 -95.39
N ASN A 423 21.21 6.25 -94.65
CA ASN A 423 20.43 5.47 -93.69
C ASN A 423 19.89 6.33 -92.54
N ILE A 424 20.69 7.28 -92.03
CA ILE A 424 20.25 8.18 -90.96
C ILE A 424 19.13 9.11 -91.43
N VAL A 425 19.27 9.71 -92.61
CA VAL A 425 18.27 10.65 -93.15
C VAL A 425 16.95 9.93 -93.44
N ASN A 426 17.01 8.72 -94.02
CA ASN A 426 15.82 7.98 -94.42
C ASN A 426 15.13 7.24 -93.25
N ASN A 427 15.92 6.66 -92.35
CA ASN A 427 15.42 5.74 -91.32
C ASN A 427 15.41 6.35 -89.92
N TYR A 428 16.43 7.10 -89.51
CA TYR A 428 16.53 7.64 -88.15
C TYR A 428 15.74 8.93 -87.97
N PHE A 429 16.07 10.01 -88.68
CA PHE A 429 15.45 11.33 -88.44
C PHE A 429 13.92 11.32 -88.40
N PRO A 430 13.23 10.59 -89.29
CA PRO A 430 11.77 10.59 -89.29
C PRO A 430 11.13 9.76 -88.17
N ASN A 431 11.90 8.85 -87.57
CA ASN A 431 11.42 7.84 -86.63
C ASN A 431 12.12 7.90 -85.26
N ALA A 432 13.00 8.89 -85.05
CA ALA A 432 13.82 9.00 -83.85
C ALA A 432 12.95 9.19 -82.59
N GLY A 433 11.86 9.97 -82.72
CA GLY A 433 10.90 10.25 -81.65
C GLY A 433 9.68 10.99 -82.19
N GLU A 434 8.76 11.39 -81.30
CA GLU A 434 7.55 12.13 -81.71
C GLU A 434 7.85 13.55 -82.20
N GLN A 435 8.84 14.21 -81.60
CA GLN A 435 9.33 15.51 -82.03
C GLN A 435 10.84 15.43 -82.20
N VAL A 436 11.31 15.78 -83.40
CA VAL A 436 12.73 15.77 -83.76
C VAL A 436 13.11 17.16 -84.27
N ILE A 437 14.11 17.77 -83.65
CA ILE A 437 14.68 19.07 -84.03
C ILE A 437 16.10 18.81 -84.53
N ILE A 438 16.38 19.19 -85.77
CA ILE A 438 17.68 18.96 -86.40
C ILE A 438 18.36 20.30 -86.62
N LEU A 439 19.52 20.49 -85.98
CA LEU A 439 20.40 21.61 -86.18
C LEU A 439 21.53 21.14 -87.12
N SER A 440 21.61 21.75 -88.29
CA SER A 440 22.48 21.28 -89.38
C SER A 440 23.00 22.44 -90.20
N THR A 441 24.13 22.22 -90.87
CA THR A 441 24.65 23.12 -91.90
C THR A 441 24.17 22.72 -93.30
N ASP A 442 24.32 23.63 -94.25
CA ASP A 442 24.07 23.42 -95.68
C ASP A 442 24.89 22.27 -96.30
N THR A 443 26.03 21.94 -95.68
CA THR A 443 26.95 20.85 -96.05
C THR A 443 26.57 19.49 -95.47
N GLU A 444 25.71 19.46 -94.45
CA GLU A 444 25.22 18.23 -93.85
C GLU A 444 23.88 17.80 -94.45
N ILE A 445 22.91 18.72 -94.52
CA ILE A 445 21.64 18.50 -95.21
C ILE A 445 21.68 19.27 -96.52
N ASP A 446 22.23 18.62 -97.54
CA ASP A 446 22.28 19.15 -98.89
C ASP A 446 20.89 19.18 -99.56
N LYS A 447 20.85 19.64 -100.81
CA LYS A 447 19.63 19.78 -101.59
C LYS A 447 18.88 18.46 -101.79
N ASP A 448 19.56 17.33 -101.85
CA ASP A 448 18.94 16.03 -102.10
C ASP A 448 18.41 15.42 -100.79
N TYR A 449 19.16 15.49 -99.69
CA TYR A 449 18.65 15.10 -98.37
C TYR A 449 17.49 15.97 -97.90
N TYR A 450 17.55 17.28 -98.16
CA TYR A 450 16.43 18.18 -97.87
C TYR A 450 15.16 17.77 -98.62
N ARG A 451 15.29 17.39 -99.90
CA ARG A 451 14.16 16.92 -100.72
C ARG A 451 13.54 15.65 -100.14
N ILE A 452 14.36 14.72 -99.65
CA ILE A 452 13.91 13.48 -99.00
C ILE A 452 13.12 13.82 -97.73
N LEU A 453 13.65 14.70 -96.89
CA LEU A 453 13.02 15.07 -95.61
C LEU A 453 11.77 15.93 -95.79
N LYS A 454 11.66 16.73 -96.87
CA LYS A 454 10.59 17.71 -97.08
C LYS A 454 9.17 17.18 -96.85
N THR A 455 8.90 15.93 -97.25
CA THR A 455 7.58 15.30 -97.06
C THR A 455 7.23 14.97 -95.61
N ARG A 456 8.23 15.01 -94.71
CA ARG A 456 8.13 14.66 -93.29
C ARG A 456 8.47 15.85 -92.36
N LEU A 457 8.80 17.02 -92.90
CA LEU A 457 9.10 18.21 -92.12
C LEU A 457 7.82 18.94 -91.70
N SER A 458 7.73 19.29 -90.42
CA SER A 458 6.68 20.20 -89.92
C SER A 458 7.03 21.68 -90.14
N GLY A 459 8.30 22.00 -90.33
CA GLY A 459 8.81 23.36 -90.54
C GLY A 459 10.32 23.36 -90.73
N ALA A 460 10.86 24.41 -91.36
CA ALA A 460 12.29 24.62 -91.55
C ALA A 460 12.62 26.11 -91.48
N GLY A 461 13.83 26.44 -91.02
CA GLY A 461 14.31 27.81 -90.96
C GLY A 461 15.82 27.87 -90.88
N ILE A 462 16.37 29.05 -91.18
CA ILE A 462 17.80 29.34 -91.15
C ILE A 462 18.06 30.45 -90.14
N LEU A 463 19.16 30.32 -89.40
CA LEU A 463 19.70 31.38 -88.57
C LEU A 463 20.70 32.19 -89.41
N VAL A 464 20.37 33.44 -89.71
CA VAL A 464 21.20 34.35 -90.51
C VAL A 464 21.90 35.34 -89.57
N PHE A 465 23.22 35.24 -89.51
CA PHE A 465 24.06 36.18 -88.75
C PHE A 465 24.42 37.39 -89.60
N ASP A 466 24.06 38.58 -89.13
CA ASP A 466 24.48 39.86 -89.70
C ASP A 466 25.79 40.30 -89.03
N GLN A 467 26.90 40.20 -89.76
CA GLN A 467 28.22 40.60 -89.26
C GLN A 467 28.34 42.09 -88.96
N GLN A 468 27.57 42.96 -89.62
CA GLN A 468 27.65 44.41 -89.37
C GLN A 468 26.89 44.81 -88.11
N ARG A 469 25.83 44.06 -87.77
CA ARG A 469 24.97 44.33 -86.61
C ARG A 469 25.22 43.40 -85.42
N GLU A 470 26.11 42.42 -85.58
CA GLU A 470 26.39 41.33 -84.62
C GLU A 470 25.11 40.63 -84.13
N LEU A 471 24.09 40.51 -85.00
CA LEU A 471 22.76 40.00 -84.66
C LEU A 471 22.44 38.74 -85.47
N THR A 472 21.94 37.69 -84.81
CA THR A 472 21.36 36.52 -85.50
C THR A 472 19.86 36.67 -85.60
N THR A 473 19.31 36.48 -86.80
CA THR A 473 17.86 36.51 -87.05
C THR A 473 17.39 35.16 -87.59
N PHE A 474 16.17 34.77 -87.24
CA PHE A 474 15.54 33.58 -87.80
C PHE A 474 14.79 33.96 -89.08
N LYS A 475 15.02 33.20 -90.15
CA LYS A 475 14.29 33.29 -91.40
C LYS A 475 13.61 31.96 -91.69
N GLU A 476 12.32 32.00 -92.01
CA GLU A 476 11.57 30.81 -92.43
C GLU A 476 12.04 30.32 -93.81
N GLY A 477 12.03 29.00 -94.00
CA GLY A 477 12.57 28.32 -95.18
C GLY A 477 14.01 27.83 -94.97
N TYR A 478 14.38 26.74 -95.66
CA TYR A 478 15.74 26.18 -95.61
C TYR A 478 16.63 26.68 -96.77
N PHE A 479 17.94 26.38 -96.78
CA PHE A 479 18.93 26.97 -97.71
C PHE A 479 18.55 26.91 -99.20
N TRP A 480 17.68 25.98 -99.58
CA TRP A 480 17.30 25.66 -100.95
C TRP A 480 15.82 25.93 -101.27
N GLU A 481 15.10 26.57 -100.35
CA GLU A 481 13.74 27.06 -100.58
C GLU A 481 13.80 28.52 -101.05
N ASN A 482 13.24 28.77 -102.24
CA ASN A 482 13.11 30.11 -102.80
C ASN A 482 11.87 30.82 -102.28
#